data_AF-A0A923YNT0-F1
#
_entry.id   AF-A0A923YNT0-F1
#
_cell.length_a   1.000
_cell.length_b   1.000
_cell.length_c   1.000
_cell.angle_alpha   90.00
_cell.angle_beta   90.00
_cell.angle_gamma   90.00
#
_symmetry.space_group_name_H-M   'P 1'
#
loop_
_entity.id
_entity.type
_entity.pdbx_description
1 polymer ?
#
loop_
_entity_poly.entity_id
_entity_poly.type
_entity_poly.pdbx_seq_one_letter_code
_entity_poly.pdbx_strand_id
1 'polypeptide(L)' 'MPDSGANNDSSQPEEIMWEGRFVVAKKRGKWEYVSRARNIRAAVILAVDAEDHVILVEQFRVP' A
#
# COMPACT_ATOMS: atom_id res chain seq x y z
N MET A 1 7.62 34.76 -12.36
CA MET A 1 7.40 33.30 -12.37
C MET A 1 5.90 33.08 -12.27
N PRO A 2 5.23 32.43 -13.23
CA PRO A 2 3.82 32.07 -13.03
C PRO A 2 3.76 31.01 -11.93
N ASP A 3 2.73 31.11 -11.11
CA ASP A 3 2.47 30.26 -9.96
C ASP A 3 2.43 28.78 -10.41
N SER A 4 3.46 28.02 -10.04
CA SER A 4 3.52 26.59 -10.30
C SER A 4 2.47 25.95 -9.40
N GLY A 5 1.30 25.65 -9.98
CA GLY A 5 0.22 24.90 -9.34
C GLY A 5 0.70 23.51 -8.94
N ALA A 6 1.44 23.44 -7.83
CA ALA A 6 1.81 22.21 -7.18
C ALA A 6 0.51 21.48 -6.87
N ASN A 7 0.25 20.41 -7.62
CA ASN A 7 -0.87 19.50 -7.42
C ASN A 7 -0.85 19.06 -5.95
N ASN A 8 -1.63 19.75 -5.11
CA ASN A 8 -1.69 19.52 -3.69
C ASN A 8 -2.64 18.35 -3.36
N ASP A 9 -2.66 17.33 -4.21
CA ASP A 9 -3.49 16.14 -4.06
C ASP A 9 -3.16 15.40 -2.76
N SER A 10 -1.91 15.51 -2.28
CA SER A 10 -1.45 14.86 -1.04
C SER A 10 -2.02 15.47 0.24
N SER A 11 -2.36 16.77 0.24
CA SER A 11 -2.99 17.44 1.39
C SER A 11 -4.51 17.45 1.34
N GLN A 12 -5.11 16.90 0.29
CA GLN A 12 -6.56 16.75 0.24
C GLN A 12 -7.01 15.79 1.34
N PRO A 13 -8.21 15.98 1.91
CA PRO A 13 -8.76 15.01 2.85
C PRO A 13 -8.93 13.65 2.18
N GLU A 14 -8.83 12.60 2.98
CA GLU A 14 -9.04 11.22 2.53
C GLU A 14 -10.52 10.84 2.71
N GLU A 15 -11.14 10.37 1.62
CA GLU A 15 -12.52 9.91 1.60
C GLU A 15 -12.55 8.37 1.50
N ILE A 16 -13.37 7.71 2.32
CA ILE A 16 -13.61 6.26 2.22
C ILE A 16 -14.70 6.04 1.17
N MET A 17 -14.34 5.39 0.07
CA MET A 17 -15.26 5.07 -1.02
C MET A 17 -16.03 3.76 -0.72
N TRP A 18 -15.35 2.80 -0.09
CA TRP A 18 -15.92 1.54 0.35
C TRP A 18 -15.03 0.89 1.42
N GLU A 19 -15.63 0.24 2.40
CA GLU A 19 -14.94 -0.48 3.47
C GLU A 19 -15.45 -1.91 3.62
N GLY A 20 -14.54 -2.87 3.43
CA GLY A 20 -14.78 -4.28 3.68
C GLY A 20 -14.01 -4.80 4.89
N ARG A 21 -14.10 -6.12 5.11
CA ARG A 21 -13.46 -6.76 6.27
C ARG A 21 -11.92 -6.66 6.26
N PHE A 22 -11.30 -6.67 5.08
CA PHE A 22 -9.84 -6.77 4.93
C PHE A 22 -9.21 -5.56 4.23
N VAL A 23 -9.98 -4.86 3.38
CA VAL A 23 -9.52 -3.78 2.50
C VAL A 23 -10.45 -2.58 2.60
N VAL A 24 -9.89 -1.39 2.47
CA VAL A 24 -10.61 -0.10 2.43
C VAL A 24 -10.18 0.63 1.18
N ALA A 25 -11.13 0.93 0.30
CA ALA A 25 -10.92 1.75 -0.89
C ALA A 25 -11.07 3.22 -0.52
N LYS A 26 -10.09 4.02 -0.89
CA LYS A 26 -9.94 5.41 -0.48
C LYS A 26 -9.67 6.29 -1.68
N LYS A 27 -10.12 7.55 -1.59
CA LYS A 27 -9.80 8.59 -2.55
C LYS A 27 -9.12 9.77 -1.85
N ARG A 28 -8.09 10.33 -2.48
CA ARG A 28 -7.44 11.56 -2.02
C ARG A 28 -7.11 12.44 -3.23
N GLY A 29 -7.81 13.55 -3.36
CA GLY A 29 -7.76 14.37 -4.58
C GLY A 29 -8.15 13.53 -5.80
N LYS A 30 -7.23 13.40 -6.76
CA LYS A 30 -7.40 12.60 -7.99
C LYS A 30 -7.01 11.12 -7.85
N TRP A 31 -6.45 10.70 -6.73
CA TRP A 31 -5.94 9.34 -6.53
C TRP A 31 -6.97 8.44 -5.86
N GLU A 32 -7.10 7.21 -6.37
CA GLU A 32 -7.82 6.11 -5.75
C GLU A 32 -6.83 5.00 -5.39
N TYR A 33 -6.92 4.48 -4.16
CA TYR A 33 -6.01 3.46 -3.64
C TYR A 33 -6.67 2.63 -2.53
N VAL A 34 -6.01 1.53 -2.16
CA VAL A 34 -6.50 0.60 -1.14
C VAL A 34 -5.55 0.57 0.06
N SER A 35 -6.11 0.58 1.27
CA SER A 35 -5.37 0.29 2.50
C SER A 35 -5.91 -0.95 3.21
N ARG A 36 -5.12 -1.54 4.10
CA ARG A 36 -5.63 -2.60 5.00
C ARG A 36 -6.66 -1.99 5.95
N ALA A 37 -7.76 -2.70 6.21
CA ALA A 37 -8.85 -2.19 7.05
C ALA A 37 -8.51 -2.07 8.54
N ARG A 38 -7.38 -2.62 8.99
CA ARG A 38 -7.00 -2.70 10.41
C ARG A 38 -5.51 -2.48 10.56
N ASN A 39 -5.07 -2.30 11.81
CA ASN A 39 -3.66 -2.11 12.17
C ASN A 39 -2.85 -3.44 12.09
N ILE A 40 -2.84 -4.07 10.92
CA ILE A 40 -2.12 -5.33 10.70
C ILE A 40 -0.74 -5.00 10.12
N ARG A 41 0.29 -5.29 10.91
CA ARG A 41 1.70 -5.15 10.51
C ARG A 41 2.14 -6.34 9.66
N ALA A 42 3.03 -6.08 8.71
CA ALA A 42 3.72 -7.11 7.94
C ALA A 42 5.17 -7.22 8.44
N ALA A 43 5.69 -8.44 8.48
CA ALA A 43 7.11 -8.72 8.65
C ALA A 43 7.58 -9.52 7.43
N VAL A 44 8.80 -9.25 6.98
CA VAL A 44 9.45 -9.95 5.88
C VAL A 44 10.73 -10.58 6.44
N ILE A 45 10.95 -11.85 6.13
CA ILE A 45 12.18 -12.58 6.49
C ILE A 45 13.01 -12.71 5.21
N LEU A 46 14.25 -12.22 5.24
CA LEU A 46 15.24 -12.50 4.22
C LEU A 46 16.16 -13.60 4.76
N ALA A 47 15.98 -14.82 4.26
CA ALA A 47 16.78 -15.96 4.66
C ALA A 47 17.91 -16.20 3.64
N VAL A 48 19.12 -16.40 4.17
CA VAL A 48 20.35 -16.66 3.41
C VAL A 48 21.01 -17.90 3.99
N ASP A 49 21.46 -18.83 3.14
CA ASP A 49 22.13 -20.05 3.56
C ASP A 49 23.65 -19.87 3.72
N ALA A 50 24.38 -20.96 4.01
CA ALA A 50 25.83 -20.92 4.20
C ALA A 50 26.64 -20.68 2.90
N GLU A 51 25.99 -20.77 1.73
CA GLU A 51 26.57 -20.56 0.40
C GLU A 51 26.10 -19.22 -0.22
N ASP A 52 25.55 -18.32 0.60
CA ASP A 52 25.04 -17.00 0.21
C ASP A 52 23.83 -17.04 -0.76
N HIS A 53 23.07 -18.13 -0.80
CA HIS A 53 21.85 -18.19 -1.60
C HIS A 53 20.63 -17.63 -0.86
N VAL A 54 19.77 -16.91 -1.61
CA VAL A 54 18.49 -16.41 -1.10
C VAL A 54 17.45 -17.51 -1.13
N ILE A 55 16.82 -17.76 0.02
CA ILE A 55 15.72 -18.70 0.15
C ILE A 55 14.40 -17.98 -0.16
N LEU A 56 13.71 -18.45 -1.19
CA LEU A 56 12.40 -17.96 -1.61
C LEU A 56 11.29 -18.95 -1.26
N VAL A 57 10.05 -18.46 -1.19
CA VAL A 57 8.87 -19.29 -1.02
C VAL A 57 7.92 -19.09 -2.19
N GLU A 58 7.32 -20.19 -2.66
CA GLU A 58 6.19 -20.14 -3.57
C GLU A 58 4.91 -20.46 -2.79
N GLN A 59 3.91 -19.61 -2.94
CA GLN A 59 2.61 -19.81 -2.30
C GLN A 59 1.52 -19.36 -3.27
N PHE A 60 0.48 -20.17 -3.44
CA PHE A 60 -0.74 -19.72 -4.11
C PHE A 60 -1.36 -18.54 -3.35
N ARG A 61 -1.65 -17.45 -4.07
CA ARG A 61 -2.23 -16.23 -3.51
C ARG A 61 -3.44 -15.79 -4.33
N VAL A 62 -4.58 -15.67 -3.64
CA VAL A 62 -5.71 -14.88 -4.14
C VAL A 62 -5.39 -13.40 -3.84
N PRO A 63 -5.57 -12.47 -4.81
CA PRO A 63 -5.32 -11.04 -4.63
C PRO A 63 -6.19 -10.38 -3.57
#